data_AF-A0A3C0X0Q8-F1
#
_entry.id   AF-A0A3C0X0Q8-F1
#
_cell.length_a   1.000
_cell.length_b   1.000
_cell.length_c   1.000
_cell.angle_alpha   90.00
_cell.angle_beta   90.00
_cell.angle_gamma   90.00
#
_symmetry.space_group_name_H-M   'P 1'
#
loop_
_entity.id
_entity.type
_entity.pdbx_description
1 polymer ?
#
loop_
_entity_poly.entity_id
_entity_poly.type
_entity_poly.pdbx_seq_one_letter_code
_entity_poly.pdbx_strand_id
1 'polypeptide(L)' 'MSKEKILTAFLESTDFSEFISNISEIWGTPTVIVDCAFRIAASFAPVDYGQSEYTRAVLHGELSFEAG' A
#
# COMPACT_ATOMS: atom_id res chain seq x y z
N MET A 1 13.33 8.33 -12.03
CA MET A 1 13.58 8.06 -10.60
C MET A 1 12.50 7.22 -9.92
N SER A 2 11.27 7.71 -9.66
CA SER A 2 10.26 6.89 -8.93
C SER A 2 9.81 5.63 -9.70
N LYS A 3 9.59 5.75 -11.02
CA LYS A 3 9.20 4.60 -11.87
C LYS A 3 10.24 3.49 -11.93
N GLU A 4 11.52 3.82 -12.02
CA GLU A 4 12.60 2.82 -12.07
C GLU A 4 12.70 2.07 -10.74
N LYS A 5 12.60 2.77 -9.61
CA LYS A 5 12.59 2.13 -8.28
C LYS A 5 11.41 1.17 -8.10
N ILE A 6 10.21 1.55 -8.57
CA ILE A 6 9.04 0.68 -8.56
C ILE A 6 9.26 -0.55 -9.44
N LEU A 7 9.80 -0.36 -10.64
CA LEU A 7 10.06 -1.45 -11.58
C LEU A 7 11.10 -2.42 -11.00
N THR A 8 12.17 -1.91 -10.40
CA THR A 8 13.17 -2.72 -9.71
C THR A 8 12.55 -3.51 -8.56
N ALA A 9 11.77 -2.86 -7.68
CA ALA A 9 11.06 -3.55 -6.60
C ALA A 9 10.14 -4.66 -7.13
N PHE A 10 9.44 -4.43 -8.24
CA PHE A 10 8.59 -5.44 -8.87
C PHE A 10 9.39 -6.65 -9.40
N LEU A 11 10.56 -6.40 -10.00
CA LEU A 11 11.39 -7.45 -10.58
C LEU A 11 12.16 -8.26 -9.53
N GLU A 12 12.49 -7.65 -8.39
CA GLU A 12 13.30 -8.26 -7.33
C GLU A 12 12.46 -8.95 -6.24
N SER A 13 11.18 -8.59 -6.09
CA SER A 13 10.30 -9.24 -5.10
C SER A 13 9.88 -10.64 -5.52
N THR A 14 9.98 -11.58 -4.58
CA THR A 14 9.59 -12.98 -4.75
C THR A 14 8.09 -13.21 -4.58
N ASP A 15 7.42 -12.36 -3.83
CA ASP A 15 5.97 -12.39 -3.67
C ASP A 15 5.35 -10.98 -3.57
N PHE A 16 4.02 -10.96 -3.56
CA PHE A 16 3.25 -9.72 -3.54
C PHE A 16 3.38 -8.94 -2.22
N SER A 17 3.58 -9.62 -1.08
CA SER A 17 3.76 -8.96 0.21
C SER A 17 5.09 -8.24 0.27
N GLU A 18 6.16 -8.88 -0.20
CA GLU A 18 7.50 -8.30 -0.32
C GLU A 18 7.48 -7.08 -1.25
N PHE A 19 6.79 -7.19 -2.38
CA PHE A 19 6.63 -6.05 -3.30
C PHE A 19 6.01 -4.84 -2.62
N ILE A 20 4.92 -5.03 -1.87
CA ILE A 20 4.23 -3.91 -1.21
C ILE A 20 5.07 -3.31 -0.08
N SER A 21 5.81 -4.12 0.68
CA SER A 21 6.78 -3.65 1.66
C SER A 21 7.83 -2.74 1.00
N ASN A 22 8.46 -3.23 -0.07
CA ASN A 22 9.49 -2.49 -0.81
C ASN A 22 8.95 -1.15 -1.35
N ILE A 23 7.73 -1.15 -1.89
CA ILE A 23 7.08 0.07 -2.35
C ILE A 23 6.86 1.03 -1.18
N SER A 24 6.30 0.56 -0.07
CA SER A 24 6.06 1.41 1.10
C SER A 24 7.35 2.05 1.63
N GLU A 25 8.45 1.31 1.63
CA GLU A 25 9.78 1.82 2.03
C GLU A 25 10.34 2.85 1.04
N ILE A 26 10.21 2.60 -0.29
CA ILE A 26 10.67 3.54 -1.33
C ILE A 26 10.01 4.92 -1.18
N TRP A 27 8.72 4.94 -0.82
CA TRP A 27 7.94 6.16 -0.68
C TRP A 27 7.96 6.74 0.74
N GLY A 28 8.39 5.97 1.74
CA GLY A 28 8.35 6.38 3.15
C GLY A 28 6.93 6.57 3.66
N THR A 29 5.95 5.93 3.03
CA THR A 29 4.52 6.07 3.33
C THR A 29 3.86 4.69 3.29
N PRO A 30 2.79 4.46 4.05
CA PRO A 30 1.99 3.27 3.90
C PRO A 30 1.42 3.17 2.51
N THR A 31 1.23 1.94 2.11
CA THR A 31 0.72 1.59 0.81
C THR A 31 -0.49 0.70 0.99
N VAL A 32 -1.55 1.03 0.26
CA VAL A 32 -2.76 0.21 0.15
C VAL A 32 -2.94 -0.09 -1.32
N ILE A 33 -3.08 -1.37 -1.67
CA ILE A 33 -3.45 -1.79 -3.02
C ILE A 33 -4.91 -2.16 -3.02
N VAL A 34 -5.67 -1.50 -3.89
CA VAL A 34 -7.10 -1.73 -4.07
C VAL A 34 -7.44 -2.28 -5.44
N ASP A 35 -8.51 -3.07 -5.49
CA ASP A 35 -9.12 -3.45 -6.76
C ASP A 35 -10.00 -2.33 -7.33
N CYS A 36 -10.56 -2.55 -8.53
CA CYS A 36 -11.45 -1.59 -9.18
C CYS A 36 -12.79 -1.37 -8.44
N ALA A 37 -13.11 -2.21 -7.46
CA ALA A 37 -14.27 -2.09 -6.59
C ALA A 37 -13.91 -1.46 -5.23
N PHE A 38 -12.70 -0.89 -5.10
CA PHE A 38 -12.16 -0.26 -3.89
C PHE A 38 -11.93 -1.19 -2.70
N ARG A 39 -11.89 -2.50 -2.92
CA ARG A 39 -11.53 -3.47 -1.88
C ARG A 39 -10.02 -3.53 -1.73
N ILE A 40 -9.55 -3.59 -0.49
CA ILE A 40 -8.14 -3.71 -0.17
C ILE A 40 -7.69 -5.14 -0.47
N ALA A 41 -6.87 -5.30 -1.51
CA ALA A 41 -6.25 -6.56 -1.85
C ALA A 41 -5.03 -6.83 -0.97
N ALA A 42 -4.32 -5.78 -0.58
CA ALA A 42 -3.20 -5.84 0.34
C ALA A 42 -2.84 -4.45 0.89
N SER A 43 -2.17 -4.42 2.04
CA SER A 43 -1.72 -3.20 2.68
C SER A 43 -0.43 -3.43 3.43
N PHE A 44 0.46 -2.44 3.43
CA PHE A 44 1.64 -2.42 4.28
C PHE A 44 1.83 -1.01 4.83
N ALA A 45 2.22 -0.94 6.09
CA ALA A 45 2.68 0.29 6.72
C ALA A 45 4.04 0.03 7.35
N PRO A 46 4.98 0.98 7.26
CA PRO A 46 6.14 0.96 8.12
C PRO A 46 5.69 0.97 9.58
N VAL A 47 6.51 0.40 10.47
CA VAL A 47 6.27 0.45 11.92
C VAL A 47 6.01 1.91 12.33
N ASP A 48 5.04 2.11 13.23
CA ASP A 48 4.55 3.41 13.75
C ASP A 48 3.55 4.21 12.91
N TYR A 49 2.99 3.64 11.82
CA TYR A 49 1.91 4.34 11.10
C TYR A 49 0.56 4.28 11.84
N GLY A 50 0.37 5.18 12.80
CA GLY A 50 -0.79 5.25 13.69
C GLY A 50 -1.95 6.15 13.22
N GLN A 51 -2.03 6.54 11.94
CA GLN A 51 -3.16 7.34 11.47
C GLN A 51 -4.46 6.52 11.49
N SER A 52 -5.52 7.15 12.00
CA SER A 52 -6.81 6.50 12.23
C SER A 52 -7.48 6.13 10.90
N GLU A 53 -7.28 6.92 9.85
CA GLU A 53 -7.83 6.71 8.52
C GLU A 53 -7.27 5.45 7.87
N TYR A 54 -5.94 5.26 7.90
CA TYR A 54 -5.29 4.05 7.40
C TYR A 54 -5.75 2.81 8.19
N THR A 55 -5.72 2.91 9.52
CA THR A 55 -6.14 1.83 10.40
C THR A 55 -7.60 1.42 10.13
N ARG A 56 -8.49 2.40 9.98
CA ARG A 56 -9.90 2.18 9.67
C ARG A 56 -10.08 1.55 8.30
N ALA A 57 -9.41 2.05 7.26
CA ALA A 57 -9.48 1.49 5.91
C ALA A 57 -9.04 0.01 5.91
N VAL A 58 -7.89 -0.31 6.50
CA VAL A 58 -7.37 -1.69 6.57
C VAL A 58 -8.31 -2.60 7.37
N LEU A 59 -8.86 -2.13 8.49
CA LEU A 59 -9.83 -2.89 9.30
C LEU A 59 -11.12 -3.23 8.54
N HIS A 60 -11.64 -2.29 7.76
CA HIS A 60 -12.85 -2.51 6.97
C HIS A 60 -12.59 -3.23 5.65
N GLY A 61 -11.32 -3.31 5.21
CA GLY A 61 -10.93 -3.97 3.98
C GLY A 61 -11.38 -3.23 2.72
N GLU A 62 -11.77 -1.96 2.82
CA GLU A 62 -12.23 -1.14 1.70
C GLU A 62 -11.85 0.33 1.88
N LEU A 63 -11.65 1.03 0.76
CA LEU A 63 -11.52 2.48 0.72
C LEU A 63 -12.86 3.10 0.32
N SER A 64 -13.45 3.87 1.23
CA SER A 64 -14.54 4.79 0.90
C SER A 64 -13.95 6.18 0.70
N PHE A 65 -14.08 6.70 -0.52
CA PHE A 65 -13.84 8.12 -0.77
C PHE A 65 -15.13 8.85 -0.44
N GLU A 66 -15.13 9.74 0.55
CA GLU A 66 -16.15 10.79 0.60
C GLU A 66 -15.97 11.59 -0.68
N ALA A 67 -16.96 11.50 -1.58
CA ALA A 67 -16.98 12.31 -2.79
C ALA A 67 -17.06 13.78 -2.36
N GLY A 68 -15.93 14.48 -2.46
CA GLY A 68 -15.84 15.93 -2.27
C GLY A 68 -16.58 16.69 -3.35
#